data_AF-A0A4Y2SBT9-F1
#
_entry.id   AF-A0A4Y2SBT9-F1
#
_cell.length_a   1.000
_cell.length_b   1.000
_cell.length_c   1.000
_cell.angle_alpha   90.00
_cell.angle_beta   90.00
_cell.angle_gamma   90.00
#
_symmetry.space_group_name_H-M   'P 1'
#
loop_
_entity.id
_entity.type
_entity.pdbx_description
1 polymer ?
#
loop_
_entity_poly.entity_id
_entity_poly.type
_entity_poly.pdbx_seq_one_letter_code
_entity_poly.pdbx_strand_id
1 'polypeptide(L)'
;MNSDSEEDNLIETSSENELSSSEDESEDESLESARNWCGVDVSVLSPAPPKFPFTGNPGIKVSIRQSDDPLGYFCLFFDGEVISFIAKKTNSFAEEHFVNFELTPSTGDLQWKDVTSEELKRFISLLIIQGIVQKPTEKWFWSKRPILCTPFFGNVMNEKRYCLVMKFLHLQSRKGTTFHEDYEHYGVSTKSAMTFIHELKNKVYTLATDNYYTSPELAEILIKCKTDIYGTLRANRKGLPPLIKSSKVKKGEVLPFQKGKICLLKWTDKKPVLMLSTLHSISMVTVESKKSKSSKLKPAVVADYNNTMGGVDKADQCLSYYPVARNQQRKYYKNIFCYLAKQCGTLL
;
A
#
# COMPACT_ATOMS: atom_id res chain seq x y z
N MET A 1 -1.86 -20.82 -104.17
CA MET A 1 -1.58 -22.05 -104.95
C MET A 1 -0.89 -23.02 -104.01
N ASN A 2 -1.57 -24.14 -103.76
CA ASN A 2 -1.09 -25.37 -103.10
C ASN A 2 -0.68 -25.24 -101.62
N SER A 3 -0.98 -26.16 -100.71
CA SER A 3 -1.74 -27.42 -100.74
C SER A 3 -1.71 -27.98 -99.30
N ASP A 4 -2.78 -28.67 -98.91
CA ASP A 4 -2.97 -29.42 -97.66
C ASP A 4 -1.91 -30.50 -97.35
N SER A 5 -1.78 -30.82 -96.05
CA SER A 5 -1.90 -32.16 -95.39
C SER A 5 -1.08 -32.17 -94.07
N GLU A 6 -1.73 -32.11 -92.89
CA GLU A 6 -2.17 -33.24 -91.98
C GLU A 6 -1.01 -33.78 -91.11
N GLU A 7 -1.10 -34.08 -89.81
CA GLU A 7 -2.08 -33.97 -88.71
C GLU A 7 -1.32 -34.34 -87.38
N ASP A 8 -2.04 -34.33 -86.24
CA ASP A 8 -1.74 -34.87 -84.89
C ASP A 8 -1.12 -33.92 -83.82
N ASN A 9 -1.55 -33.89 -82.55
CA ASN A 9 -2.80 -34.23 -81.85
C ASN A 9 -2.63 -33.76 -80.37
N LEU A 10 -3.76 -33.63 -79.66
CA LEU A 10 -3.94 -33.63 -78.19
C LEU A 10 -3.71 -32.35 -77.35
N ILE A 11 -4.82 -31.93 -76.72
CA ILE A 11 -5.00 -30.86 -75.74
C ILE A 11 -4.95 -31.48 -74.34
N GLU A 12 -4.11 -30.94 -73.44
CA GLU A 12 -4.19 -31.16 -72.00
C GLU A 12 -4.38 -29.81 -71.29
N THR A 13 -5.55 -29.62 -70.68
CA THR A 13 -5.74 -28.66 -69.57
C THR A 13 -6.55 -29.35 -68.47
N SER A 14 -5.97 -29.45 -67.29
CA SER A 14 -6.62 -29.88 -66.03
C SER A 14 -5.79 -29.31 -64.87
N SER A 15 -6.29 -28.93 -63.72
CA SER A 15 -7.62 -28.60 -63.19
C SER A 15 -7.31 -28.15 -61.76
N GLU A 16 -7.61 -26.91 -61.39
CA GLU A 16 -7.38 -26.42 -60.03
C GLU A 16 -8.45 -27.00 -59.09
N ASN A 17 -7.97 -27.65 -58.02
CA ASN A 17 -8.78 -28.29 -56.98
C ASN A 17 -9.44 -27.22 -56.09
N GLU A 18 -10.77 -27.20 -56.06
CA GLU A 18 -11.53 -26.78 -54.89
C GLU A 18 -11.66 -27.95 -53.91
N LEU A 19 -11.36 -27.72 -52.63
CA LEU A 19 -11.93 -28.51 -51.55
C LEU A 19 -12.09 -27.66 -50.28
N SER A 20 -13.37 -27.53 -49.92
CA SER A 20 -13.95 -26.92 -48.73
C SER A 20 -13.37 -27.48 -47.42
N SER A 21 -13.09 -26.57 -46.48
CA SER A 21 -12.97 -26.86 -45.05
C SER A 21 -13.70 -25.76 -44.29
N SER A 22 -14.90 -26.08 -43.83
CA SER A 22 -15.71 -25.27 -42.91
C SER A 22 -15.05 -25.28 -41.53
N GLU A 23 -14.47 -24.16 -41.12
CA GLU A 23 -14.04 -23.94 -39.73
C GLU A 23 -15.02 -22.99 -39.03
N ASP A 24 -15.44 -23.46 -37.86
CA ASP A 24 -16.48 -22.96 -36.98
C ASP A 24 -15.98 -21.71 -36.24
N GLU A 25 -16.22 -20.51 -36.80
CA GLU A 25 -15.86 -19.24 -36.17
C GLU A 25 -16.87 -18.81 -35.08
N SER A 26 -16.96 -19.56 -33.98
CA SER A 26 -17.89 -19.22 -32.89
C SER A 26 -17.30 -19.13 -31.49
N GLU A 27 -16.01 -19.41 -31.28
CA GLU A 27 -15.39 -19.34 -29.93
C GLU A 27 -14.47 -18.13 -29.70
N ASP A 28 -13.86 -17.54 -30.73
CA ASP A 28 -12.79 -16.54 -30.55
C ASP A 28 -13.31 -15.12 -30.25
N GLU A 29 -14.50 -14.74 -30.75
CA GLU A 29 -15.13 -13.45 -30.39
C GLU A 29 -15.43 -13.33 -28.88
N SER A 30 -15.65 -14.46 -28.20
CA SER A 30 -16.00 -14.49 -26.77
C SER A 30 -14.84 -14.05 -25.87
N LEU A 31 -13.59 -14.42 -26.22
CA LEU A 31 -12.41 -14.13 -25.42
C LEU A 31 -11.88 -12.71 -25.64
N GLU A 32 -12.02 -12.17 -26.84
CA GLU A 32 -11.67 -10.77 -27.11
C GLU A 32 -12.62 -9.79 -26.41
N SER A 33 -13.92 -10.11 -26.36
CA SER A 33 -14.92 -9.30 -25.65
C SER A 33 -14.59 -9.14 -24.16
N ALA A 34 -14.04 -10.19 -23.53
CA ALA A 34 -13.66 -10.20 -22.12
C ALA A 34 -12.54 -9.20 -21.79
N ARG A 35 -11.78 -8.75 -22.80
CA ARG A 35 -10.71 -7.75 -22.65
C ARG A 35 -11.23 -6.31 -22.66
N ASN A 36 -12.49 -6.10 -23.01
CA ASN A 36 -13.13 -4.79 -23.09
C ASN A 36 -14.14 -4.57 -21.94
N TRP A 37 -14.50 -3.31 -21.72
CA TRP A 37 -15.54 -2.97 -20.75
C TRP A 37 -16.92 -3.15 -21.37
N CYS A 38 -17.75 -3.99 -20.77
CA CYS A 38 -19.14 -4.19 -21.13
C CYS A 38 -20.05 -3.54 -20.08
N GLY A 39 -21.12 -2.87 -20.51
CA GLY A 39 -22.16 -2.43 -19.59
C GLY A 39 -22.90 -3.64 -19.01
N VAL A 40 -23.25 -3.59 -17.72
CA VAL A 40 -24.02 -4.67 -17.08
C VAL A 40 -25.47 -4.24 -16.94
N ASP A 41 -26.40 -5.10 -17.36
CA ASP A 41 -27.83 -4.88 -17.14
C ASP A 41 -28.16 -5.03 -15.65
N VAL A 42 -28.67 -3.96 -15.04
CA VAL A 42 -29.00 -3.92 -13.61
C VAL A 42 -30.23 -4.79 -13.29
N SER A 43 -31.07 -5.08 -14.28
CA SER A 43 -32.24 -5.94 -14.13
C SER A 43 -31.87 -7.44 -14.03
N VAL A 44 -30.68 -7.81 -14.50
CA VAL A 44 -30.18 -9.19 -14.49
C VAL A 44 -29.08 -9.32 -13.44
N LEU A 45 -29.37 -10.02 -12.34
CA LEU A 45 -28.39 -10.25 -11.28
C LEU A 45 -27.38 -11.33 -11.70
N SER A 46 -26.23 -10.90 -12.23
CA SER A 46 -25.09 -11.80 -12.44
C SER A 46 -24.44 -12.20 -11.11
N PRO A 47 -23.99 -13.46 -10.97
CA PRO A 47 -23.28 -13.90 -9.78
C PRO A 47 -21.95 -13.16 -9.63
N ALA A 48 -21.48 -13.05 -8.38
CA ALA A 48 -20.16 -12.49 -8.11
C ALA A 48 -19.07 -13.42 -8.69
N PRO A 49 -17.95 -12.86 -9.18
CA PRO A 49 -16.83 -13.68 -9.62
C PRO A 49 -16.30 -14.58 -8.50
N PRO A 50 -15.81 -15.80 -8.80
CA PRO A 50 -15.22 -16.68 -7.80
C PRO A 50 -14.08 -16.00 -7.05
N LYS A 51 -14.14 -16.02 -5.71
CA LYS A 51 -13.07 -15.50 -4.85
C LYS A 51 -11.85 -16.42 -4.92
N PHE A 52 -10.66 -15.85 -4.92
CA PHE A 52 -9.47 -16.65 -4.68
C PHE A 52 -9.43 -17.05 -3.19
N PRO A 53 -9.32 -18.35 -2.84
CA PRO A 53 -9.39 -18.81 -1.47
C PRO A 53 -8.11 -18.47 -0.71
N PHE A 54 -8.23 -17.82 0.45
CA PHE A 54 -7.07 -17.52 1.29
C PHE A 54 -6.30 -18.80 1.67
N THR A 55 -5.02 -18.85 1.32
CA THR A 55 -4.13 -20.00 1.59
C THR A 55 -3.03 -19.70 2.60
N GLY A 56 -2.94 -18.44 3.05
CA GLY A 56 -1.99 -18.05 4.08
C GLY A 56 -2.34 -18.66 5.44
N ASN A 57 -1.34 -18.72 6.32
CA ASN A 57 -1.57 -19.00 7.72
C ASN A 57 -1.66 -17.64 8.46
N PRO A 58 -2.77 -17.28 9.11
CA PRO A 58 -2.86 -16.01 9.84
C PRO A 58 -2.09 -16.06 11.17
N GLY A 59 -1.90 -14.91 11.82
CA GLY A 59 -1.25 -14.82 13.14
C GLY A 59 0.27 -14.69 13.11
N ILE A 60 0.87 -14.72 14.30
CA ILE A 60 2.31 -14.51 14.54
C ILE A 60 3.13 -15.61 13.85
N LYS A 61 4.15 -15.20 13.08
CA LYS A 61 5.04 -16.11 12.33
C LYS A 61 6.44 -16.26 12.92
N VAL A 62 6.78 -15.41 13.87
CA VAL A 62 8.04 -15.48 14.58
C VAL A 62 7.88 -16.34 15.82
N SER A 63 8.92 -17.09 16.17
CA SER A 63 8.95 -17.84 17.42
C SER A 63 9.13 -16.87 18.58
N ILE A 64 8.04 -16.57 19.29
CA ILE A 64 8.08 -15.79 20.51
C ILE A 64 8.28 -16.78 21.65
N ARG A 65 9.43 -16.73 22.32
CA ARG A 65 9.56 -17.37 23.63
C ARG A 65 8.50 -16.70 24.49
N GLN A 66 7.57 -17.47 25.06
CA GLN A 66 6.54 -16.96 25.99
C GLN A 66 7.19 -16.47 27.30
N SER A 67 8.10 -15.52 27.20
CA SER A 67 8.50 -14.68 28.32
C SER A 67 7.59 -13.47 28.27
N ASP A 68 6.95 -13.14 29.39
CA ASP A 68 6.25 -11.86 29.62
C ASP A 68 7.22 -10.65 29.61
N ASP A 69 8.26 -10.70 28.77
CA ASP A 69 9.30 -9.68 28.65
C ASP A 69 8.99 -8.80 27.45
N PRO A 70 8.53 -7.55 27.66
CA PRO A 70 8.28 -6.60 26.59
C PRO A 70 9.53 -6.39 25.72
N LEU A 71 10.74 -6.43 26.29
CA LEU A 71 11.97 -6.22 25.53
C LEU A 71 12.13 -7.24 24.38
N GLY A 72 11.69 -8.49 24.59
CA GLY A 72 11.68 -9.52 23.56
C GLY A 72 10.86 -9.12 22.33
N TYR A 73 9.69 -8.52 22.53
CA TYR A 73 8.82 -8.03 21.44
C TYR A 73 9.43 -6.84 20.71
N PHE A 74 10.06 -5.90 21.43
CA PHE A 74 10.77 -4.78 20.83
C PHE A 74 11.90 -5.25 19.90
N CYS A 75 12.67 -6.25 20.36
CA CYS A 75 13.78 -6.81 19.59
C CYS A 75 13.36 -7.55 18.32
N LEU A 76 12.07 -7.84 18.10
CA LEU A 76 11.57 -8.36 16.81
C LEU A 76 11.63 -7.30 15.70
N PHE A 77 11.61 -6.02 16.05
CA PHE A 77 11.62 -4.90 15.11
C PHE A 77 12.96 -4.16 15.12
N PHE A 78 13.57 -4.03 16.30
CA PHE A 78 14.85 -3.38 16.52
C PHE A 78 15.86 -4.39 17.07
N ASP A 79 16.22 -5.36 16.23
CA ASP A 79 17.25 -6.35 16.57
C ASP A 79 18.65 -5.71 16.66
N GLY A 80 19.63 -6.52 17.04
CA GLY A 80 21.02 -6.07 17.18
C GLY A 80 21.62 -5.53 15.88
N GLU A 81 21.22 -6.08 14.73
CA GLU A 81 21.74 -5.67 13.42
C GLU A 81 21.19 -4.30 13.02
N VAL A 82 19.88 -4.10 13.14
CA VAL A 82 19.20 -2.83 12.88
C VAL A 82 19.75 -1.73 13.80
N ILE A 83 19.86 -1.99 15.10
CA ILE A 83 20.42 -1.03 16.06
C ILE A 83 21.87 -0.67 15.70
N SER A 84 22.71 -1.66 15.42
CA SER A 84 24.10 -1.47 15.00
C SER A 84 24.19 -0.66 13.71
N PHE A 85 23.33 -0.94 12.73
CA PHE A 85 23.27 -0.22 11.46
C PHE A 85 22.92 1.26 11.67
N ILE A 86 21.90 1.57 12.47
CA ILE A 86 21.47 2.94 12.74
C ILE A 86 22.57 3.71 13.48
N ALA A 87 23.23 3.08 14.46
CA ALA A 87 24.34 3.69 15.18
C ALA A 87 25.49 4.04 14.23
N LYS A 88 25.90 3.10 13.37
CA LYS A 88 26.94 3.34 12.33
C LYS A 88 26.56 4.49 11.40
N LYS A 89 25.34 4.50 10.87
CA LYS A 89 24.87 5.57 9.97
C LYS A 89 24.79 6.94 10.65
N THR A 90 24.42 6.96 11.91
CA THR A 90 24.40 8.19 12.72
C THR A 90 25.81 8.74 12.93
N ASN A 91 26.79 7.89 13.23
CA ASN A 91 28.18 8.30 13.42
C ASN A 91 28.82 8.78 12.11
N SER A 92 28.66 8.04 11.01
CA SER A 92 29.16 8.48 9.69
C SER A 92 28.57 9.81 9.27
N PHE A 93 27.27 10.04 9.50
CA PHE A 93 26.64 11.33 9.19
C PHE A 93 27.20 12.49 10.05
N ALA A 94 27.51 12.23 11.32
CA ALA A 94 28.16 13.23 12.16
C ALA A 94 29.58 13.56 11.66
N GLU A 95 30.37 12.54 11.34
CA GLU A 95 31.71 12.69 10.78
C GLU A 95 31.70 13.50 9.47
N GLU A 96 30.84 13.14 8.51
CA GLU A 96 30.65 13.87 7.26
C GLU A 96 30.27 15.34 7.51
N HIS A 97 29.42 15.61 8.50
CA HIS A 97 29.03 16.97 8.86
C HIS A 97 30.21 17.78 9.44
N PHE A 98 31.13 17.16 10.17
CA PHE A 98 32.32 17.84 10.69
C PHE A 98 33.39 18.08 9.62
N VAL A 99 33.51 17.16 8.66
CA VAL A 99 34.48 17.27 7.55
C VAL A 99 34.03 18.29 6.49
N ASN A 100 32.75 18.33 6.16
CA ASN A 100 32.25 19.09 4.99
C ASN A 100 31.95 20.58 5.27
N PHE A 101 32.19 21.11 6.47
CA PHE A 101 32.14 22.54 6.84
C PHE A 101 31.06 23.42 6.14
N GLU A 102 29.84 22.94 5.92
CA GLU A 102 28.78 23.82 5.37
C GLU A 102 28.36 24.91 6.38
N LEU A 103 28.64 24.71 7.68
CA LEU A 103 28.46 25.68 8.76
C LEU A 103 29.57 25.49 9.80
N THR A 104 30.06 26.56 10.42
CA THR A 104 30.96 26.49 11.58
C THR A 104 30.29 25.67 12.68
N PRO A 105 30.89 24.54 13.13
CA PRO A 105 30.31 23.73 14.20
C PRO A 105 30.10 24.57 15.45
N SER A 106 28.94 24.46 16.09
CA SER A 106 28.77 25.11 17.40
C SER A 106 29.70 24.45 18.42
N THR A 107 30.05 25.17 19.48
CA THR A 107 30.84 24.61 20.61
C THR A 107 30.18 23.39 21.26
N GLY A 108 28.86 23.24 21.09
CA GLY A 108 28.12 22.03 21.47
C GLY A 108 28.34 20.85 20.54
N ASP A 109 28.51 21.09 19.23
CA ASP A 109 28.70 20.03 18.24
C ASP A 109 30.08 19.37 18.36
N LEU A 110 31.10 20.16 18.74
CA LEU A 110 32.46 19.67 18.99
C LEU A 110 32.57 18.68 20.17
N GLN A 111 31.50 18.53 20.97
CA GLN A 111 31.42 17.55 22.04
C GLN A 111 30.88 16.19 21.56
N TRP A 112 30.69 16.01 20.25
CA TRP A 112 30.24 14.74 19.69
C TRP A 112 31.19 13.60 20.06
N LYS A 113 30.56 12.48 20.40
CA LYS A 113 31.18 11.17 20.56
C LYS A 113 30.31 10.18 19.81
N ASP A 114 30.94 9.15 19.26
CA ASP A 114 30.21 8.11 18.55
C ASP A 114 29.17 7.43 19.44
N VAL A 115 27.99 7.23 18.86
CA VAL A 115 26.87 6.52 19.48
C VAL A 115 27.14 5.03 19.38
N THR A 116 27.08 4.35 20.52
CA THR A 116 27.14 2.88 20.58
C THR A 116 25.74 2.28 20.43
N SER A 117 25.64 0.98 20.11
CA SER A 117 24.36 0.27 20.07
C SER A 117 23.60 0.37 21.40
N GLU A 118 24.29 0.26 22.53
CA GLU A 118 23.69 0.37 23.86
C GLU A 118 23.21 1.80 24.17
N GLU A 119 23.96 2.81 23.74
CA GLU A 119 23.53 4.20 23.87
C GLU A 119 22.31 4.51 22.99
N LEU A 120 22.26 3.95 21.77
CA LEU A 120 21.12 4.11 20.88
C LEU A 120 19.86 3.46 21.47
N LYS A 121 19.98 2.27 22.10
CA LYS A 121 18.86 1.64 22.82
C LYS A 121 18.35 2.54 23.96
N ARG A 122 19.25 3.14 24.74
CA ARG A 122 18.88 4.12 25.78
C ARG A 122 18.16 5.33 25.18
N PHE A 123 18.67 5.87 24.07
CA PHE A 123 18.02 6.96 23.34
C PHE A 123 16.60 6.60 22.88
N ILE A 124 16.41 5.41 22.28
CA ILE A 124 15.08 4.93 21.85
C ILE A 124 14.14 4.74 23.05
N SER A 125 14.64 4.22 24.18
CA SER A 125 13.84 4.07 25.40
C SER A 125 13.28 5.40 25.90
N LEU A 126 14.07 6.49 25.76
CA LEU A 126 13.60 7.83 26.08
C LEU A 126 12.50 8.28 25.13
N LEU A 127 12.63 8.05 23.82
CA LEU A 127 11.57 8.39 22.85
C LEU A 127 10.25 7.67 23.14
N ILE A 128 10.31 6.39 23.51
CA ILE A 128 9.13 5.61 23.90
C ILE A 128 8.48 6.23 25.15
N ILE A 129 9.27 6.52 26.19
CA ILE A 129 8.75 7.09 27.45
C ILE A 129 8.25 8.52 27.26
N GLN A 130 8.78 9.32 26.32
CA GLN A 130 8.20 10.63 25.97
C GLN A 130 6.80 10.51 25.37
N GLY A 131 6.47 9.37 24.74
CA GLY A 131 5.12 9.07 24.28
C GLY A 131 4.14 8.89 25.42
N ILE A 132 4.61 8.36 26.57
CA ILE A 132 3.80 8.10 27.77
C ILE A 132 3.76 9.34 28.67
N VAL A 133 4.92 9.88 29.00
CA VAL A 133 5.08 11.07 29.84
C VAL A 133 5.07 12.29 28.93
N GLN A 134 3.90 12.91 28.78
CA GLN A 134 3.77 14.09 27.93
C GLN A 134 4.21 15.36 28.67
N LYS A 135 5.12 16.12 28.05
CA LYS A 135 5.53 17.45 28.51
C LYS A 135 5.44 18.48 27.39
N PRO A 136 5.05 19.73 27.69
CA PRO A 136 4.92 20.78 26.68
C PRO A 136 6.18 21.07 25.87
N THR A 137 7.37 20.93 26.47
CA THR A 137 8.65 21.22 25.79
C THR A 137 9.71 20.17 26.14
N GLU A 138 10.74 20.07 25.30
CA GLU A 138 11.77 19.03 25.40
C GLU A 138 12.59 19.21 26.68
N LYS A 139 12.96 20.46 26.93
CA LYS A 139 13.74 20.86 28.10
C LYS A 139 13.09 20.46 29.42
N TRP A 140 11.76 20.32 29.45
CA TRP A 140 11.06 19.98 30.68
C TRP A 140 11.28 18.53 31.12
N PHE A 141 11.68 17.63 30.22
CA PHE A 141 12.06 16.26 30.58
C PHE A 141 13.30 16.19 31.48
N TRP A 142 14.22 17.14 31.30
CA TRP A 142 15.45 17.26 32.09
C TRP A 142 15.37 18.37 33.14
N SER A 143 14.17 18.89 33.44
CA SER A 143 14.01 19.92 34.46
C SER A 143 14.31 19.39 35.86
N LYS A 144 15.05 20.17 36.65
CA LYS A 144 15.28 19.90 38.09
C LYS A 144 14.23 20.56 38.99
N ARG A 145 13.26 21.31 38.43
CA ARG A 145 12.20 21.95 39.21
C ARG A 145 11.30 20.87 39.81
N PRO A 146 11.00 20.87 41.12
CA PRO A 146 10.24 19.79 41.77
C PRO A 146 8.93 19.42 41.05
N ILE A 147 8.16 20.41 40.59
CA ILE A 147 6.87 20.19 39.89
C ILE A 147 7.01 19.58 38.49
N LEU A 148 8.19 19.68 37.86
CA LEU A 148 8.45 19.17 36.52
C LEU A 148 9.39 17.97 36.51
N CYS A 149 10.02 17.66 37.64
CA CYS A 149 11.14 16.74 37.73
C CYS A 149 10.72 15.33 37.33
N THR A 150 11.42 14.79 36.33
CA THR A 150 11.31 13.38 35.91
C THR A 150 12.71 12.79 35.87
N PRO A 151 13.27 12.39 37.03
CA PRO A 151 14.68 12.03 37.18
C PRO A 151 15.17 10.98 36.19
N PHE A 152 14.28 10.05 35.82
CA PHE A 152 14.55 8.97 34.86
C PHE A 152 15.26 9.47 33.59
N PHE A 153 14.80 10.57 32.98
CA PHE A 153 15.37 11.09 31.74
C PHE A 153 16.85 11.47 31.90
N GLY A 154 17.16 12.25 32.95
CA GLY A 154 18.53 12.69 33.23
C GLY A 154 19.45 11.56 33.70
N ASN A 155 18.89 10.55 34.37
CA ASN A 155 19.63 9.37 34.82
C ASN A 155 20.04 8.46 33.65
N VAL A 156 19.21 8.38 32.60
CA VAL A 156 19.48 7.56 31.41
C VAL A 156 20.42 8.26 30.43
N MET A 157 20.16 9.54 30.13
CA MET A 157 20.98 10.33 29.20
C MET A 157 20.92 11.82 29.55
N ASN A 158 22.06 12.51 29.51
CA ASN A 158 22.07 13.96 29.71
C ASN A 158 21.35 14.71 28.57
N GLU A 159 20.66 15.81 28.87
CA GLU A 159 19.94 16.66 27.89
C GLU A 159 20.82 17.03 26.68
N LYS A 160 22.06 17.48 26.92
CA LYS A 160 22.97 17.87 25.84
C LYS A 160 23.30 16.70 24.94
N ARG A 161 23.54 15.52 25.51
CA ARG A 161 23.83 14.30 24.76
C ARG A 161 22.61 13.86 23.96
N TYR A 162 21.43 13.85 24.56
CA TYR A 162 20.18 13.53 23.88
C TYR A 162 19.94 14.46 22.68
N CYS A 163 20.11 15.78 22.87
CA CYS A 163 19.96 16.76 21.78
C CYS A 163 20.97 16.52 20.65
N LEU A 164 22.22 16.15 20.96
CA LEU A 164 23.24 15.82 19.96
C LEU A 164 22.89 14.55 19.19
N VAL A 165 22.51 13.47 19.89
CA VAL A 165 22.09 12.21 19.25
C VAL A 165 20.88 12.47 18.34
N MET A 166 19.87 13.19 18.83
CA MET A 166 18.73 13.59 18.02
C MET A 166 19.12 14.46 16.81
N LYS A 167 20.12 15.36 16.94
CA LYS A 167 20.61 16.21 15.85
C LYS A 167 21.27 15.42 14.73
N PHE A 168 22.10 14.43 15.08
CA PHE A 168 22.86 13.64 14.10
C PHE A 168 22.22 12.30 13.73
N LEU A 169 21.15 11.87 14.42
CA LEU A 169 20.39 10.66 14.08
C LEU A 169 20.17 10.57 12.57
N HIS A 170 20.56 9.45 11.96
CA HIS A 170 20.50 9.25 10.52
C HIS A 170 20.24 7.79 10.17
N LEU A 171 19.35 7.56 9.19
CA LEU A 171 18.92 6.21 8.77
C LEU A 171 19.35 5.84 7.35
N GLN A 172 19.52 6.83 6.46
CA GLN A 172 19.80 6.56 5.05
C GLN A 172 20.50 7.71 4.35
N SER A 173 21.60 7.38 3.67
CA SER A 173 22.44 8.33 2.93
C SER A 173 21.88 8.72 1.55
N ARG A 174 21.00 7.90 0.95
CA ARG A 174 20.49 8.11 -0.42
C ARG A 174 19.21 8.95 -0.44
N LYS A 175 19.09 9.85 -1.43
CA LYS A 175 17.85 10.57 -1.74
C LYS A 175 16.97 9.70 -2.64
N GLY A 176 15.69 9.54 -2.29
CA GLY A 176 14.70 8.86 -3.12
C GLY A 176 13.98 7.72 -2.41
N THR A 177 12.90 7.26 -3.01
CA THR A 177 12.16 6.06 -2.56
C THR A 177 12.58 4.90 -3.45
N THR A 178 13.07 3.82 -2.84
CA THR A 178 13.36 2.58 -3.56
C THR A 178 12.08 1.78 -3.70
N PHE A 179 11.75 1.39 -4.93
CA PHE A 179 10.68 0.45 -5.23
C PHE A 179 11.30 -0.89 -5.60
N HIS A 180 10.50 -1.96 -5.54
CA HIS A 180 10.96 -3.27 -6.02
C HIS A 180 11.23 -3.22 -7.54
N GLU A 181 12.37 -3.75 -7.96
CA GLU A 181 12.89 -3.64 -9.33
C GLU A 181 11.90 -4.17 -10.37
N ASP A 182 11.25 -5.31 -10.10
CA ASP A 182 10.18 -5.90 -10.92
C ASP A 182 9.02 -4.96 -11.31
N TYR A 183 8.81 -3.84 -10.60
CA TYR A 183 7.64 -2.97 -10.79
C TYR A 183 8.02 -1.57 -11.26
N GLU A 184 9.28 -1.31 -11.57
CA GLU A 184 9.75 0.04 -11.86
C GLU A 184 9.09 0.67 -13.10
N HIS A 185 8.71 -0.17 -14.08
CA HIS A 185 7.99 0.22 -15.30
C HIS A 185 6.54 0.65 -15.07
N TYR A 186 5.95 0.38 -13.91
CA TYR A 186 4.59 0.79 -13.59
C TYR A 186 4.52 2.22 -13.02
N GLY A 187 3.33 2.82 -13.12
CA GLY A 187 3.07 4.11 -12.47
C GLY A 187 3.25 4.05 -10.95
N VAL A 188 3.62 5.18 -10.33
CA VAL A 188 3.97 5.29 -8.89
C VAL A 188 2.96 4.59 -7.97
N SER A 189 1.66 4.80 -8.21
CA SER A 189 0.56 4.14 -7.50
C SER A 189 0.66 2.61 -7.52
N THR A 190 0.75 2.05 -8.72
CA THR A 190 0.79 0.59 -8.95
C THR A 190 2.08 0.00 -8.39
N LYS A 191 3.24 0.59 -8.68
CA LYS A 191 4.52 0.07 -8.16
C LYS A 191 4.64 0.18 -6.64
N SER A 192 4.04 1.21 -6.02
CA SER A 192 3.97 1.31 -4.56
C SER A 192 3.16 0.14 -3.98
N ALA A 193 1.94 -0.08 -4.48
CA ALA A 193 1.09 -1.17 -4.01
C ALA A 193 1.74 -2.54 -4.22
N MET A 194 2.32 -2.77 -5.40
CA MET A 194 3.00 -4.03 -5.73
C MET A 194 4.26 -4.26 -4.89
N THR A 195 4.99 -3.19 -4.54
CA THR A 195 6.13 -3.28 -3.61
C THR A 195 5.66 -3.69 -2.21
N PHE A 196 4.57 -3.10 -1.70
CA PHE A 196 4.06 -3.45 -0.36
C PHE A 196 3.60 -4.89 -0.22
N ILE A 197 3.01 -5.45 -1.28
CA ILE A 197 2.46 -6.81 -1.24
C ILE A 197 3.44 -7.87 -1.76
N HIS A 198 4.68 -7.51 -2.13
CA HIS A 198 5.61 -8.41 -2.80
C HIS A 198 5.78 -9.75 -2.04
N GLU A 199 6.07 -9.65 -0.74
CA GLU A 199 6.21 -10.80 0.19
C GLU A 199 4.89 -11.53 0.50
N LEU A 200 3.76 -10.94 0.11
CA LEU A 200 2.42 -11.46 0.31
C LEU A 200 1.83 -12.09 -0.96
N LYS A 201 2.55 -12.03 -2.08
CA LYS A 201 2.13 -12.67 -3.34
C LYS A 201 1.93 -14.17 -3.15
N ASN A 202 1.03 -14.74 -3.94
CA ASN A 202 0.71 -16.17 -3.98
C ASN A 202 0.15 -16.79 -2.68
N LYS A 203 -0.03 -15.99 -1.61
CA LYS A 203 -0.71 -16.37 -0.36
C LYS A 203 -2.22 -16.07 -0.39
N VAL A 204 -2.70 -15.61 -1.54
CA VAL A 204 -4.12 -15.42 -1.88
C VAL A 204 -4.85 -14.51 -0.89
N TYR A 205 -4.33 -13.29 -0.73
CA TYR A 205 -4.99 -12.25 0.06
C TYR A 205 -6.09 -11.55 -0.74
N THR A 206 -6.96 -10.82 -0.02
CA THR A 206 -7.81 -9.79 -0.61
C THR A 206 -7.34 -8.42 -0.15
N LEU A 207 -7.04 -7.54 -1.10
CA LEU A 207 -6.54 -6.20 -0.85
C LEU A 207 -7.68 -5.18 -0.87
N ALA A 208 -7.88 -4.46 0.24
CA ALA A 208 -8.74 -3.28 0.29
C ALA A 208 -7.89 -2.02 0.09
N THR A 209 -8.18 -1.21 -0.93
CA THR A 209 -7.33 -0.04 -1.28
C THR A 209 -8.09 1.29 -1.32
N ASP A 210 -7.43 2.37 -0.90
CA ASP A 210 -7.90 3.72 -1.17
C ASP A 210 -7.75 4.10 -2.65
N ASN A 211 -8.48 5.12 -3.07
CA ASN A 211 -8.50 5.71 -4.40
C ASN A 211 -7.14 6.12 -4.95
N TYR A 212 -6.12 6.32 -4.10
CA TYR A 212 -4.76 6.58 -4.54
C TYR A 212 -4.11 5.35 -5.19
N TYR A 213 -4.44 4.13 -4.74
CA TYR A 213 -3.82 2.90 -5.26
C TYR A 213 -4.70 2.19 -6.29
N THR A 214 -6.02 2.24 -6.13
CA THR A 214 -6.95 1.51 -6.99
C THR A 214 -6.86 1.99 -8.45
N SER A 215 -6.66 1.05 -9.36
CA SER A 215 -6.66 1.26 -10.81
C SER A 215 -7.00 -0.04 -11.57
N PRO A 216 -7.51 0.06 -12.81
CA PRO A 216 -7.68 -1.13 -13.65
C PRO A 216 -6.37 -1.91 -13.87
N GLU A 217 -5.27 -1.20 -14.11
CA GLU A 217 -3.93 -1.79 -14.27
C GLU A 217 -3.53 -2.64 -13.05
N LEU A 218 -3.67 -2.09 -11.84
CA LEU A 218 -3.35 -2.82 -10.62
C LEU A 218 -4.24 -4.06 -10.47
N ALA A 219 -5.54 -3.95 -10.74
CA ALA A 219 -6.46 -5.07 -10.62
C ALA A 219 -6.13 -6.22 -11.58
N GLU A 220 -5.78 -5.92 -12.83
CA GLU A 220 -5.34 -6.93 -13.80
C GLU A 220 -4.06 -7.65 -13.34
N ILE A 221 -3.09 -6.92 -12.78
CA ILE A 221 -1.85 -7.51 -12.25
C ILE A 221 -2.14 -8.42 -11.05
N LEU A 222 -3.01 -7.98 -10.14
CA LEU A 222 -3.36 -8.75 -8.93
C LEU A 222 -4.13 -10.03 -9.26
N ILE A 223 -5.02 -10.00 -10.26
CA ILE A 223 -5.69 -11.20 -10.76
C ILE A 223 -4.68 -12.24 -11.24
N LYS A 224 -3.64 -11.82 -11.98
CA LYS A 224 -2.54 -12.71 -12.42
C LYS A 224 -1.77 -13.30 -11.22
N CYS A 225 -1.68 -12.56 -10.12
CA CYS A 225 -1.07 -13.00 -8.86
C CYS A 225 -2.03 -13.75 -7.93
N LYS A 226 -3.21 -14.17 -8.40
CA LYS A 226 -4.26 -14.82 -7.59
C LYS A 226 -4.63 -14.01 -6.33
N THR A 227 -4.67 -12.69 -6.45
CA THR A 227 -4.98 -11.77 -5.36
C THR A 227 -6.21 -10.96 -5.76
N ASP A 228 -7.23 -10.96 -4.91
CA ASP A 228 -8.42 -10.14 -5.14
C ASP A 228 -8.20 -8.72 -4.64
N ILE A 229 -8.85 -7.74 -5.25
CA ILE A 229 -8.80 -6.33 -4.84
C ILE A 229 -10.18 -5.72 -4.87
N TYR A 230 -10.44 -4.81 -3.94
CA TYR A 230 -11.54 -3.86 -4.06
C TYR A 230 -11.19 -2.53 -3.39
N GLY A 231 -11.75 -1.45 -3.91
CA GLY A 231 -11.42 -0.13 -3.41
C GLY A 231 -12.21 0.99 -4.07
N THR A 232 -12.12 2.16 -3.47
CA THR A 232 -12.61 3.39 -4.12
C THR A 232 -11.69 3.76 -5.28
N LEU A 233 -12.20 4.46 -6.29
CA LEU A 233 -11.49 4.75 -7.54
C LEU A 233 -11.67 6.22 -7.93
N ARG A 234 -10.60 6.86 -8.40
CA ARG A 234 -10.69 8.22 -8.99
C ARG A 234 -11.21 8.13 -10.42
N ALA A 235 -12.14 9.00 -10.79
CA ALA A 235 -12.73 9.02 -12.14
C ALA A 235 -11.73 9.40 -13.25
N ASN A 236 -10.60 10.03 -12.91
CA ASN A 236 -9.54 10.41 -13.86
C ASN A 236 -8.52 9.30 -14.14
N ARG A 237 -8.73 8.07 -13.63
CA ARG A 237 -7.84 6.94 -13.93
C ARG A 237 -7.89 6.58 -15.42
N LYS A 238 -6.74 6.13 -15.92
CA LYS A 238 -6.59 5.57 -17.27
C LYS A 238 -7.30 4.21 -17.35
N GLY A 239 -7.79 3.86 -18.53
CA GLY A 239 -8.43 2.57 -18.79
C GLY A 239 -9.87 2.42 -18.26
N LEU A 240 -10.54 3.52 -17.90
CA LEU A 240 -11.97 3.51 -17.53
C LEU A 240 -12.87 3.79 -18.73
N PRO A 241 -14.07 3.18 -18.81
CA PRO A 241 -15.00 3.41 -19.91
C PRO A 241 -15.45 4.88 -19.94
N PRO A 242 -15.50 5.56 -21.10
CA PRO A 242 -15.86 6.98 -21.18
C PRO A 242 -17.23 7.29 -20.54
N LEU A 243 -18.19 6.39 -20.71
CA LEU A 243 -19.56 6.54 -20.23
C LEU A 243 -19.63 6.67 -18.70
N ILE A 244 -18.75 6.01 -17.93
CA ILE A 244 -18.77 6.12 -16.46
C ILE A 244 -18.34 7.50 -15.96
N LYS A 245 -17.52 8.21 -16.76
CA LYS A 245 -17.01 9.54 -16.43
C LYS A 245 -18.09 10.60 -16.64
N SER A 246 -18.78 10.55 -17.77
CA SER A 246 -19.79 11.55 -18.16
C SER A 246 -21.16 11.35 -17.50
N SER A 247 -21.56 10.10 -17.22
CA SER A 247 -22.93 9.80 -16.78
C SER A 247 -23.23 10.27 -15.35
N LYS A 248 -24.40 10.89 -15.15
CA LYS A 248 -24.95 11.15 -13.81
C LYS A 248 -25.78 9.95 -13.38
N VAL A 249 -25.59 9.50 -12.14
CA VAL A 249 -26.33 8.36 -11.55
C VAL A 249 -27.21 8.92 -10.44
N LYS A 250 -28.52 8.61 -10.45
CA LYS A 250 -29.43 9.12 -9.42
C LYS A 250 -29.11 8.49 -8.06
N LYS A 251 -29.60 9.11 -7.00
CA LYS A 251 -29.39 8.62 -5.64
C LYS A 251 -29.98 7.22 -5.47
N GLY A 252 -29.19 6.29 -4.96
CA GLY A 252 -29.56 4.89 -4.74
C GLY A 252 -29.31 3.97 -5.95
N GLU A 253 -29.16 4.52 -7.15
CA GLU A 253 -28.94 3.77 -8.38
C GLU A 253 -27.44 3.45 -8.60
N VAL A 254 -27.18 2.47 -9.46
CA VAL A 254 -25.85 2.03 -9.86
C VAL A 254 -25.68 2.12 -11.37
N LEU A 255 -24.47 2.44 -11.81
CA LEU A 255 -24.02 2.30 -13.20
C LEU A 255 -22.81 1.34 -13.23
N PRO A 256 -23.03 0.06 -13.57
CA PRO A 256 -22.01 -0.97 -13.58
C PRO A 256 -21.38 -1.23 -14.95
N PHE A 257 -20.10 -1.61 -14.93
CA PHE A 257 -19.37 -2.16 -16.07
C PHE A 257 -18.57 -3.38 -15.62
N GLN A 258 -18.40 -4.35 -16.51
CA GLN A 258 -17.61 -5.55 -16.28
C GLN A 258 -16.51 -5.66 -17.33
N LYS A 259 -15.31 -6.08 -16.92
CA LYS A 259 -14.21 -6.49 -17.81
C LYS A 259 -13.55 -7.73 -17.21
N GLY A 260 -13.78 -8.89 -17.82
CA GLY A 260 -13.36 -10.17 -17.26
C GLY A 260 -13.86 -10.36 -15.82
N LYS A 261 -12.95 -10.53 -14.85
CA LYS A 261 -13.26 -10.63 -13.41
C LYS A 261 -13.49 -9.26 -12.72
N ILE A 262 -13.15 -8.15 -13.37
CA ILE A 262 -13.21 -6.80 -12.78
C ILE A 262 -14.61 -6.22 -12.95
N CYS A 263 -15.25 -5.91 -11.82
CA CYS A 263 -16.47 -5.12 -11.73
C CYS A 263 -16.13 -3.67 -11.36
N LEU A 264 -16.60 -2.74 -12.19
CA LEU A 264 -16.53 -1.31 -11.98
C LEU A 264 -17.93 -0.76 -11.72
N LEU A 265 -18.12 -0.06 -10.61
CA LEU A 265 -19.43 0.39 -10.16
C LEU A 265 -19.41 1.87 -9.82
N LYS A 266 -20.29 2.66 -10.43
CA LYS A 266 -20.59 4.02 -9.97
C LYS A 266 -21.92 4.03 -9.22
N TRP A 267 -21.91 4.51 -7.99
CA TRP A 267 -23.07 4.56 -7.11
C TRP A 267 -23.18 5.93 -6.45
N THR A 268 -24.40 6.46 -6.29
CA THR A 268 -24.63 7.76 -5.67
C THR A 268 -25.44 7.62 -4.39
N ASP A 269 -24.89 8.03 -3.23
CA ASP A 269 -25.69 8.35 -2.03
C ASP A 269 -25.86 9.86 -1.93
N LYS A 270 -25.03 10.53 -1.12
CA LYS A 270 -24.94 12.00 -1.09
C LYS A 270 -24.08 12.55 -2.22
N LYS A 271 -23.04 11.80 -2.60
CA LYS A 271 -22.09 12.11 -3.67
C LYS A 271 -21.82 10.82 -4.46
N PRO A 272 -21.48 10.91 -5.76
CA PRO A 272 -21.10 9.75 -6.54
C PRO A 272 -19.78 9.16 -6.02
N VAL A 273 -19.74 7.83 -5.91
CA VAL A 273 -18.57 7.04 -5.53
C VAL A 273 -18.34 6.03 -6.64
N LEU A 274 -17.09 5.92 -7.09
CA LEU A 274 -16.67 4.86 -7.99
C LEU A 274 -15.95 3.79 -7.16
N MET A 275 -16.36 2.55 -7.36
CA MET A 275 -15.77 1.36 -6.77
C MET A 275 -15.22 0.47 -7.89
N LEU A 276 -14.06 -0.13 -7.65
CA LEU A 276 -13.53 -1.21 -8.48
C LEU A 276 -13.37 -2.43 -7.60
N SER A 277 -13.72 -3.61 -8.10
CA SER A 277 -13.66 -4.87 -7.37
C SER A 277 -13.43 -6.05 -8.29
N THR A 278 -12.71 -7.08 -7.83
CA THR A 278 -12.55 -8.35 -8.54
C THR A 278 -13.42 -9.48 -7.98
N LEU A 279 -14.14 -9.24 -6.88
CA LEU A 279 -14.84 -10.30 -6.12
C LEU A 279 -16.31 -9.99 -5.81
N HIS A 280 -16.81 -8.85 -6.29
CA HIS A 280 -18.17 -8.40 -6.04
C HIS A 280 -18.93 -8.29 -7.37
N SER A 281 -20.21 -8.65 -7.37
CA SER A 281 -21.16 -8.28 -8.42
C SER A 281 -21.84 -6.95 -8.10
N ILE A 282 -22.86 -6.61 -8.90
CA ILE A 282 -23.74 -5.44 -8.71
C ILE A 282 -24.75 -5.61 -7.55
N SER A 283 -24.62 -6.67 -6.76
CA SER A 283 -25.53 -6.99 -5.66
C SER A 283 -25.63 -5.87 -4.63
N MET A 284 -26.83 -5.71 -4.09
CA MET A 284 -27.17 -4.72 -3.08
C MET A 284 -27.45 -5.42 -1.75
N VAL A 285 -26.99 -4.82 -0.66
CA VAL A 285 -27.17 -5.33 0.71
C VAL A 285 -27.79 -4.26 1.60
N THR A 286 -28.62 -4.69 2.53
CA THR A 286 -29.22 -3.82 3.53
C THR A 286 -28.25 -3.64 4.68
N VAL A 287 -27.85 -2.39 4.94
CA VAL A 287 -26.95 -2.03 6.04
C VAL A 287 -27.71 -1.21 7.08
N GLU A 288 -27.68 -1.67 8.33
CA GLU A 288 -28.28 -0.97 9.45
C GLU A 288 -27.36 0.13 10.00
N SER A 289 -27.93 1.32 10.22
CA SER A 289 -27.23 2.42 10.86
C SER A 289 -27.32 2.32 12.38
N LYS A 290 -26.19 2.06 13.04
CA LYS A 290 -26.08 2.04 14.51
C LYS A 290 -26.51 3.36 15.17
N LYS A 291 -26.42 4.49 14.45
CA LYS A 291 -26.74 5.83 15.01
C LYS A 291 -28.20 6.23 14.84
N SER A 292 -28.91 5.71 13.83
CA SER A 292 -30.24 6.21 13.44
C SER A 292 -31.33 5.14 13.42
N LYS A 293 -31.04 3.89 13.81
CA LYS A 293 -31.98 2.74 13.73
C LYS A 293 -32.68 2.61 12.36
N SER A 294 -32.00 3.08 11.30
CA SER A 294 -32.53 3.08 9.93
C SER A 294 -31.72 2.11 9.09
N SER A 295 -32.39 1.30 8.28
CA SER A 295 -31.76 0.48 7.26
C SER A 295 -31.53 1.29 5.97
N LYS A 296 -30.43 1.02 5.27
CA LYS A 296 -30.13 1.61 3.96
C LYS A 296 -29.61 0.54 3.01
N LEU A 297 -30.14 0.52 1.80
CA LEU A 297 -29.64 -0.33 0.73
C LEU A 297 -28.36 0.28 0.13
N LYS A 298 -27.31 -0.51 0.01
CA LYS A 298 -26.02 -0.10 -0.58
C LYS A 298 -25.41 -1.26 -1.38
N PRO A 299 -24.54 -0.99 -2.37
CA PRO A 299 -23.81 -2.06 -3.03
C PRO A 299 -22.98 -2.88 -2.04
N ALA A 300 -22.92 -4.20 -2.24
CA ALA A 300 -22.13 -5.10 -1.38
C ALA A 300 -20.68 -4.63 -1.25
N VAL A 301 -20.04 -4.24 -2.36
CA VAL A 301 -18.68 -3.70 -2.38
C VAL A 301 -18.51 -2.45 -1.50
N VAL A 302 -19.54 -1.59 -1.40
CA VAL A 302 -19.50 -0.39 -0.55
C VAL A 302 -19.64 -0.77 0.92
N ALA A 303 -20.47 -1.77 1.24
CA ALA A 303 -20.60 -2.28 2.60
C ALA A 303 -19.27 -2.90 3.08
N ASP A 304 -18.68 -3.78 2.27
CA ASP A 304 -17.42 -4.46 2.59
C ASP A 304 -16.26 -3.46 2.69
N TYR A 305 -16.17 -2.49 1.79
CA TYR A 305 -15.17 -1.42 1.86
C TYR A 305 -15.26 -0.61 3.15
N ASN A 306 -16.47 -0.21 3.58
CA ASN A 306 -16.61 0.52 4.84
C ASN A 306 -16.18 -0.29 6.06
N ASN A 307 -16.27 -1.63 6.00
CA ASN A 307 -15.85 -2.51 7.08
C ASN A 307 -14.33 -2.70 7.14
N THR A 308 -13.62 -2.61 6.01
CA THR A 308 -12.18 -2.92 5.91
C THR A 308 -11.28 -1.70 5.75
N MET A 309 -11.76 -0.59 5.17
CA MET A 309 -10.95 0.60 4.88
C MET A 309 -10.29 1.22 6.12
N GLY A 310 -10.88 1.04 7.30
CA GLY A 310 -10.40 1.67 8.53
C GLY A 310 -9.21 0.97 9.20
N GLY A 311 -8.63 -0.07 8.61
CA GLY A 311 -7.52 -0.81 9.23
C GLY A 311 -6.31 0.07 9.56
N VAL A 312 -5.84 0.84 8.57
CA VAL A 312 -4.69 1.77 8.73
C VAL A 312 -5.07 2.93 9.64
N ASP A 313 -6.24 3.55 9.43
CA ASP A 313 -6.71 4.68 10.25
C ASP A 313 -6.84 4.31 11.74
N LYS A 314 -7.26 3.08 12.05
CA LYS A 314 -7.33 2.59 13.44
C LYS A 314 -5.93 2.45 14.06
N ALA A 315 -4.95 1.96 13.32
CA ALA A 315 -3.57 1.87 13.79
C ALA A 315 -3.01 3.28 14.07
N ASP A 316 -3.22 4.22 13.15
CA ASP A 316 -2.82 5.63 13.33
C ASP A 316 -3.57 6.30 14.50
N GLN A 317 -4.84 5.96 14.71
CA GLN A 317 -5.61 6.42 15.86
C GLN A 317 -5.03 5.88 17.17
N CYS A 318 -4.69 4.59 17.25
CA CYS A 318 -4.05 3.99 18.43
C CYS A 318 -2.72 4.68 18.73
N LEU A 319 -1.98 5.01 17.69
CA LEU A 319 -0.78 5.81 17.85
C LEU A 319 -1.09 7.20 18.40
N SER A 320 -2.13 7.91 17.94
CA SER A 320 -2.38 9.32 18.32
C SER A 320 -2.37 9.60 19.84
N TYR A 321 -2.69 8.60 20.68
CA TYR A 321 -2.62 8.70 22.14
C TYR A 321 -1.22 8.91 22.73
N TYR A 322 -0.17 8.56 21.98
CA TYR A 322 1.23 8.65 22.43
C TYR A 322 2.06 9.57 21.51
N PRO A 323 1.84 10.89 21.47
CA PRO A 323 2.57 11.77 20.55
C PRO A 323 4.06 11.86 20.91
N VAL A 324 4.92 11.39 20.01
CA VAL A 324 6.40 11.46 20.13
C VAL A 324 6.99 12.44 19.11
N ALA A 325 6.41 12.50 17.91
CA ALA A 325 6.82 13.44 16.87
C ALA A 325 6.40 14.86 17.27
N ARG A 326 7.35 15.79 17.25
CA ARG A 326 7.12 17.20 17.59
C ARG A 326 7.23 18.08 16.37
N ASN A 327 6.37 19.09 16.29
CA ASN A 327 6.19 20.00 15.14
C ASN A 327 7.48 20.73 14.69
N GLN A 328 8.53 20.74 15.52
CA GLN A 328 9.79 21.43 15.23
C GLN A 328 10.81 20.56 14.47
N GLN A 329 10.55 19.26 14.26
CA GLN A 329 11.48 18.36 13.58
C GLN A 329 11.39 18.50 12.06
N ARG A 330 12.37 19.19 11.47
CA ARG A 330 12.37 19.55 10.03
C ARG A 330 12.76 18.39 9.10
N LYS A 331 13.47 17.36 9.60
CA LYS A 331 13.96 16.25 8.78
C LYS A 331 12.97 15.07 8.80
N TYR A 332 12.38 14.74 7.65
CA TYR A 332 11.28 13.77 7.54
C TYR A 332 11.63 12.36 8.08
N TYR A 333 12.84 11.87 7.84
CA TYR A 333 13.26 10.52 8.26
C TYR A 333 13.32 10.38 9.78
N LYS A 334 13.51 11.48 10.53
CA LYS A 334 13.46 11.46 11.99
C LYS A 334 12.02 11.30 12.48
N ASN A 335 11.05 11.87 11.76
CA ASN A 335 9.64 11.65 12.05
C ASN A 335 9.26 10.19 11.81
N ILE A 336 9.77 9.57 10.73
CA ILE A 336 9.60 8.14 10.46
C ILE A 336 10.23 7.30 11.58
N PHE A 337 11.46 7.61 12.00
CA PHE A 337 12.12 6.92 13.11
C PHE A 337 11.30 6.99 14.41
N CYS A 338 10.87 8.18 14.80
CA CYS A 338 10.05 8.36 16.00
C CYS A 338 8.71 7.62 15.88
N TYR A 339 8.12 7.57 14.69
CA TYR A 339 6.91 6.80 14.42
C TYR A 339 7.15 5.29 14.56
N LEU A 340 8.25 4.76 14.04
CA LEU A 340 8.62 3.33 14.18
C LEU A 340 8.91 2.95 15.63
N ALA A 341 9.68 3.77 16.36
CA ALA A 341 9.93 3.56 17.78
C ALA A 341 8.63 3.53 18.59
N LYS A 342 7.67 4.39 18.22
CA LYS A 342 6.35 4.46 18.84
C LYS A 342 5.48 3.25 18.52
N GLN A 343 5.43 2.81 17.27
CA GLN A 343 4.71 1.57 16.89
C GLN A 343 5.20 0.38 17.71
N CYS A 344 6.51 0.28 17.92
CA CYS A 344 7.09 -0.74 18.79
C CYS A 344 6.65 -0.53 20.24
N GLY A 345 6.69 0.70 20.75
CA GLY A 345 6.27 1.03 22.11
C GLY A 345 4.79 0.76 22.41
N THR A 346 3.89 0.81 21.41
CA THR A 346 2.47 0.46 21.58
C THR A 346 2.21 -1.06 21.62
N LEU A 347 3.19 -1.87 21.22
CA LEU A 347 3.13 -3.34 21.30
C LEU A 347 3.67 -3.87 22.64
N LEU A 348 4.28 -2.98 23.45
CA LEU A 348 4.78 -3.22 24.80
C LEU A 348 3.74 -2.79 25.83
#